data_AF-A0ABD2TX09-F1
#
_entry.id   AF-A0ABD2TX09-F1
#
_cell.length_a   1.000
_cell.length_b   1.000
_cell.length_c   1.000
_cell.angle_alpha   90.00
_cell.angle_beta   90.00
_cell.angle_gamma   90.00
#
_symmetry.space_group_name_H-M   'P 1'
#
loop_
_entity.id
_entity.type
_entity.pdbx_description
1 polymer ?
#
loop_
_entity_poly.entity_id
_entity_poly.type
_entity_poly.pdbx_seq_one_letter_code
_entity_poly.pdbx_strand_id
1 'polypeptide(L)'
;MAFLTGKFSALPFKFYTILSSSQQQDANQNPKSVKIREDWRKKSRPIPPGGTYPAKDHCSHCGLCDTYYIAHVKNACAFLGDGMSRVEALEPIVHGRGRKEDSLDETYMGVYENLLYARKTKPVEGAQWTGIVTTIAVEMLKAGMVEAVICVQSDPEDRFAPRPVLARTPEEVIAAKGSWCKAPSLLRGWLPSSSFKISGAIFESGKALCTRY
;
A
#
# COMPACT_ATOMS: atom_id res chain seq x y z
N MET A 1 34.36 -25.91 25.69
CA MET A 1 33.10 -26.69 25.81
C MET A 1 32.25 -25.93 26.81
N ALA A 2 31.16 -25.23 26.48
CA ALA A 2 30.08 -25.61 25.60
C ALA A 2 29.50 -24.39 24.85
N PHE A 3 29.24 -24.59 23.56
CA PHE A 3 28.36 -23.75 22.76
C PHE A 3 26.92 -24.06 23.15
N LEU A 4 26.18 -23.07 23.66
CA LEU A 4 24.73 -23.15 23.77
C LEU A 4 24.12 -22.61 22.47
N THR A 5 23.94 -23.52 21.52
CA THR A 5 23.13 -23.30 20.32
C THR A 5 21.65 -23.25 20.72
N GLY A 6 21.08 -22.05 20.80
CA GLY A 6 19.64 -21.87 20.89
C GLY A 6 18.99 -22.16 19.54
N LYS A 7 18.35 -23.33 19.41
CA LYS A 7 17.47 -23.65 18.29
C LYS A 7 16.26 -22.72 18.31
N PHE A 8 16.17 -21.80 17.37
CA PHE A 8 14.91 -21.14 17.05
C PHE A 8 13.98 -22.19 16.44
N SER A 9 13.01 -22.63 17.23
CA SER A 9 11.88 -23.44 16.79
C SER A 9 11.13 -22.70 15.68
N ALA A 10 11.15 -23.27 14.47
CA ALA A 10 10.34 -22.82 13.36
C ALA A 10 8.85 -22.97 13.72
N LEU A 11 8.17 -21.85 13.98
CA LEU A 11 6.72 -21.81 14.07
C LEU A 11 6.14 -22.11 12.67
N PRO A 12 5.14 -23.00 12.54
CA PRO A 12 4.51 -23.26 11.26
C PRO A 12 3.52 -22.13 10.98
N PHE A 13 3.97 -21.04 10.36
CA PHE A 13 3.05 -20.10 9.73
C PHE A 13 2.44 -20.80 8.51
N LYS A 14 1.17 -21.20 8.65
CA LYS A 14 0.37 -21.76 7.55
C LYS A 14 0.16 -20.66 6.51
N PHE A 15 0.90 -20.74 5.41
CA PHE A 15 0.55 -20.05 4.18
C PHE A 15 -0.72 -20.70 3.62
N TYR A 16 -1.82 -19.95 3.59
CA TYR A 16 -2.97 -20.32 2.78
C TYR A 16 -2.65 -20.00 1.32
N THR A 17 -2.22 -21.00 0.56
CA THR A 17 -2.18 -20.92 -0.90
C THR A 17 -3.64 -20.87 -1.38
N ILE A 18 -4.12 -19.69 -1.79
CA ILE A 18 -5.40 -19.57 -2.47
C ILE A 18 -5.23 -20.18 -3.86
N LEU A 19 -5.58 -21.46 -3.98
CA LEU A 19 -5.81 -22.12 -5.25
C LEU A 19 -7.19 -21.67 -5.74
N SER A 20 -7.26 -20.61 -6.55
CA SER A 20 -8.52 -20.19 -7.16
C SER A 20 -8.95 -21.21 -8.21
N SER A 21 -9.74 -22.21 -7.81
CA SER A 21 -10.59 -22.95 -8.72
C SER A 21 -11.63 -21.97 -9.27
N SER A 22 -11.59 -21.75 -10.57
CA SER A 22 -12.58 -20.96 -11.31
C SER A 22 -13.95 -21.63 -11.22
N GLN A 23 -14.75 -21.24 -10.24
CA GLN A 23 -16.19 -21.37 -10.28
C GLN A 23 -16.77 -19.98 -10.07
N GLN A 24 -17.22 -19.39 -11.18
CA GLN A 24 -18.03 -18.17 -11.19
C GLN A 24 -19.34 -18.47 -10.46
N GLN A 25 -19.46 -18.00 -9.23
CA GLN A 25 -20.75 -17.75 -8.61
C GLN A 25 -20.92 -16.23 -8.55
N ASP A 26 -21.82 -15.74 -9.39
CA ASP A 26 -22.24 -14.35 -9.49
C ASP A 26 -22.81 -13.88 -8.14
N ALA A 27 -21.97 -13.24 -7.33
CA ALA A 27 -22.39 -12.49 -6.18
C ALA A 27 -22.76 -11.06 -6.61
N ASN A 28 -24.07 -10.82 -6.71
CA ASN A 28 -24.76 -9.54 -6.59
C ASN A 28 -24.03 -8.31 -7.18
N GLN A 29 -24.02 -8.20 -8.51
CA GLN A 29 -23.45 -7.06 -9.23
C GLN A 29 -24.33 -5.81 -9.01
N ASN A 30 -23.74 -4.77 -8.42
CA ASN A 30 -24.30 -3.42 -8.44
C ASN A 30 -24.51 -3.00 -9.92
N PRO A 31 -25.72 -2.62 -10.37
CA PRO A 31 -26.08 -2.49 -11.80
C PRO A 31 -25.38 -1.36 -12.56
N LYS A 32 -24.37 -0.70 -11.98
CA LYS A 32 -23.62 0.42 -12.58
C LYS A 32 -22.11 0.18 -12.76
N SER A 33 -21.61 -1.04 -12.62
CA SER A 33 -20.19 -1.31 -12.91
C SER A 33 -19.94 -1.34 -14.42
N VAL A 34 -19.40 -0.25 -14.98
CA VAL A 34 -18.97 -0.20 -16.39
C VAL A 34 -17.86 -1.22 -16.61
N LYS A 35 -18.09 -2.23 -17.46
CA LYS A 35 -17.06 -3.20 -17.86
C LYS A 35 -15.90 -2.48 -18.53
N ILE A 36 -14.73 -2.57 -17.92
CA ILE A 36 -13.51 -1.94 -18.43
C ILE A 36 -12.97 -2.82 -19.56
N ARG A 37 -12.63 -2.21 -20.69
CA ARG A 37 -12.06 -2.92 -21.84
C ARG A 37 -10.70 -3.47 -21.49
N GLU A 38 -10.34 -4.64 -22.00
CA GLU A 38 -9.08 -5.32 -21.67
C GLU A 38 -7.81 -4.58 -22.15
N ASP A 39 -7.93 -3.74 -23.18
CA ASP A 39 -6.84 -2.98 -23.80
C ASP A 39 -6.47 -1.67 -23.06
N TRP A 40 -7.05 -1.46 -21.88
CA TRP A 40 -6.89 -0.22 -21.10
C TRP A 40 -5.43 0.17 -20.83
N ARG A 41 -4.51 -0.80 -20.68
CA ARG A 41 -3.08 -0.52 -20.44
C ARG A 41 -2.39 0.20 -21.61
N LYS A 42 -2.86 -0.01 -22.84
CA LYS A 42 -2.27 0.61 -24.05
C LYS A 42 -2.97 1.92 -24.43
N LYS A 43 -4.26 2.02 -24.12
CA LYS A 43 -5.11 3.12 -24.59
C LYS A 43 -5.23 4.26 -23.58
N SER A 44 -5.18 3.97 -22.29
CA SER A 44 -5.37 4.96 -21.24
C SER A 44 -4.15 5.87 -21.13
N ARG A 45 -4.39 7.18 -21.25
CA ARG A 45 -3.32 8.17 -21.18
C ARG A 45 -3.32 8.84 -19.81
N PRO A 46 -2.16 8.85 -19.10
CA PRO A 46 -2.00 9.62 -17.87
C PRO A 46 -2.32 11.11 -18.04
N ILE A 47 -2.67 11.76 -16.94
CA ILE A 47 -2.82 13.22 -16.92
C ILE A 47 -1.43 13.86 -16.93
N PRO A 48 -1.15 14.77 -17.88
CA PRO A 48 0.14 15.47 -17.92
C PRO A 48 0.29 16.40 -16.71
N PRO A 49 1.52 16.76 -16.31
CA PRO A 49 1.75 17.79 -15.30
C PRO A 49 0.98 19.08 -15.66
N GLY A 50 0.21 19.61 -14.70
CA GLY A 50 -0.66 20.78 -14.91
C GLY A 50 -2.06 20.47 -15.50
N GLY A 51 -2.36 19.20 -15.80
CA GLY A 51 -3.71 18.79 -16.21
C GLY A 51 -4.70 18.72 -15.06
N THR A 52 -6.00 18.84 -15.37
CA THR A 52 -7.09 18.75 -14.39
C THR A 52 -7.45 17.31 -14.07
N TYR A 53 -7.41 16.93 -12.79
CA TYR A 53 -7.75 15.59 -12.34
C TYR A 53 -9.27 15.32 -12.34
N PRO A 54 -9.71 14.05 -12.41
CA PRO A 54 -11.14 13.71 -12.45
C PRO A 54 -11.91 14.12 -11.19
N ALA A 55 -11.25 14.15 -10.04
CA ALA A 55 -11.80 14.65 -8.78
C ALA A 55 -11.76 16.18 -8.64
N LYS A 56 -11.28 16.91 -9.67
CA LYS A 56 -11.12 18.36 -9.69
C LYS A 56 -10.38 18.85 -8.43
N ASP A 57 -10.92 19.84 -7.74
CA ASP A 57 -10.35 20.46 -6.54
C ASP A 57 -10.34 19.54 -5.31
N HIS A 58 -11.07 18.41 -5.35
CA HIS A 58 -11.11 17.42 -4.26
C HIS A 58 -10.05 16.33 -4.44
N CYS A 59 -9.15 16.48 -5.41
CA CYS A 59 -8.10 15.49 -5.67
C CYS A 59 -7.07 15.47 -4.53
N SER A 60 -6.91 14.32 -3.87
CA SER A 60 -5.84 14.10 -2.89
C SER A 60 -4.46 13.86 -3.50
N HIS A 61 -4.32 13.98 -4.82
CA HIS A 61 -3.08 13.72 -5.57
C HIS A 61 -2.46 12.34 -5.28
N CYS A 62 -3.27 11.29 -5.08
CA CYS A 62 -2.79 9.95 -4.75
C CYS A 62 -1.87 9.29 -5.80
N GLY A 63 -1.82 9.83 -7.02
CA GLY A 63 -0.96 9.35 -8.13
C GLY A 63 -1.60 8.32 -9.05
N LEU A 64 -2.87 7.92 -8.82
CA LEU A 64 -3.55 6.92 -9.67
C LEU A 64 -3.69 7.40 -11.12
N CYS A 65 -4.03 8.67 -11.31
CA CYS A 65 -4.28 9.27 -12.61
C CYS A 65 -2.99 9.63 -13.38
N ASP A 66 -1.83 9.53 -12.71
CA ASP A 66 -0.51 9.79 -13.30
C ASP A 66 0.03 8.59 -14.07
N THR A 67 -0.73 7.50 -14.07
CA THR A 67 -0.41 6.25 -14.76
C THR A 67 -1.58 5.87 -15.67
N TYR A 68 -1.41 4.82 -16.48
CA TYR A 68 -2.50 4.29 -17.30
C TYR A 68 -3.66 3.71 -16.45
N TYR A 69 -3.53 3.62 -15.13
CA TYR A 69 -4.61 3.22 -14.21
C TYR A 69 -5.72 4.26 -14.08
N ILE A 70 -5.59 5.42 -14.72
CA ILE A 70 -6.69 6.35 -14.93
C ILE A 70 -7.95 5.67 -15.49
N ALA A 71 -7.80 4.57 -16.24
CA ALA A 71 -8.93 3.75 -16.72
C ALA A 71 -9.89 3.32 -15.59
N HIS A 72 -9.35 3.08 -14.40
CA HIS A 72 -10.06 2.58 -13.23
C HIS A 72 -10.50 3.69 -12.28
N VAL A 73 -10.26 4.97 -12.61
CA VAL A 73 -10.48 6.09 -11.67
C VAL A 73 -11.91 6.13 -11.12
N LYS A 74 -12.92 5.80 -11.93
CA LYS A 74 -14.33 5.80 -11.51
C LYS A 74 -14.67 4.72 -10.47
N ASN A 75 -13.90 3.63 -10.45
CA ASN A 75 -14.13 2.49 -9.55
C ASN A 75 -13.10 2.40 -8.42
N ALA A 76 -12.02 3.19 -8.48
CA ALA A 76 -10.93 3.14 -7.51
C ALA A 76 -10.74 4.44 -6.72
N CYS A 77 -11.12 5.60 -7.27
CA CYS A 77 -10.95 6.87 -6.57
C CYS A 77 -11.82 6.93 -5.31
N ALA A 78 -11.26 7.49 -4.23
CA ALA A 78 -11.93 7.70 -2.95
C ALA A 78 -12.82 8.96 -2.93
N PHE A 79 -12.80 9.77 -3.98
CA PHE A 79 -13.58 11.02 -4.09
C PHE A 79 -14.62 10.99 -5.22
N LEU A 80 -14.73 9.86 -5.94
CA LEU A 80 -15.69 9.68 -7.03
C LEU A 80 -16.57 8.47 -6.79
N GLY A 81 -17.84 8.57 -7.21
CA GLY A 81 -18.84 7.53 -6.99
C GLY A 81 -19.09 7.33 -5.50
N ASP A 82 -19.04 6.08 -5.05
CA ASP A 82 -19.18 5.70 -3.63
C ASP A 82 -18.07 6.31 -2.74
N GLY A 83 -16.97 6.75 -3.34
CA GLY A 83 -15.90 7.43 -2.63
C GLY A 83 -15.25 6.54 -1.56
N MET A 84 -15.19 7.03 -0.31
CA MET A 84 -14.61 6.30 0.82
C MET A 84 -15.55 5.27 1.45
N SER A 85 -16.86 5.28 1.19
CA SER A 85 -17.75 4.23 1.72
C SER A 85 -17.41 2.84 1.19
N ARG A 86 -16.68 2.76 0.08
CA ARG A 86 -16.12 1.54 -0.47
C ARG A 86 -15.19 0.80 0.51
N VAL A 87 -14.63 1.47 1.51
CA VAL A 87 -13.77 0.83 2.52
C VAL A 87 -14.51 -0.32 3.21
N GLU A 88 -15.77 -0.13 3.60
CA GLU A 88 -16.58 -1.16 4.28
C GLU A 88 -16.82 -2.40 3.39
N ALA A 89 -16.93 -2.20 2.08
CA ALA A 89 -17.05 -3.30 1.12
C ALA A 89 -15.71 -4.03 0.87
N LEU A 90 -14.57 -3.35 1.05
CA LEU A 90 -13.24 -3.92 0.84
C LEU A 90 -12.68 -4.60 2.10
N GLU A 91 -13.12 -4.20 3.29
CA GLU A 91 -12.66 -4.78 4.56
C GLU A 91 -12.81 -6.30 4.63
N PRO A 92 -13.98 -6.91 4.28
CA PRO A 92 -14.11 -8.36 4.26
C PRO A 92 -13.16 -9.06 3.26
N ILE A 93 -12.80 -8.39 2.16
CA ILE A 93 -11.90 -8.94 1.15
C ILE A 93 -10.45 -8.90 1.62
N VAL A 94 -10.06 -7.82 2.30
CA VAL A 94 -8.68 -7.59 2.76
C VAL A 94 -8.39 -8.31 4.09
N HIS A 95 -9.33 -8.27 5.03
CA HIS A 95 -9.17 -8.78 6.39
C HIS A 95 -9.89 -10.11 6.64
N GLY A 96 -10.68 -10.60 5.68
CA GLY A 96 -11.53 -11.79 5.85
C GLY A 96 -12.81 -11.55 6.67
N ARG A 97 -12.97 -10.36 7.24
CA ARG A 97 -14.13 -9.94 8.05
C ARG A 97 -14.38 -8.44 7.93
N GLY A 98 -15.61 -8.01 8.20
CA GLY A 98 -15.96 -6.60 8.38
C GLY A 98 -15.77 -6.13 9.83
N ARG A 99 -16.11 -4.86 10.08
CA ARG A 99 -16.23 -4.29 11.43
C ARG A 99 -17.40 -4.92 12.19
N LYS A 100 -17.23 -5.07 13.49
CA LYS A 100 -18.27 -5.48 14.42
C LYS A 100 -19.17 -4.31 14.79
N GLU A 101 -20.48 -4.44 14.52
CA GLU A 101 -21.47 -3.39 14.82
C GLU A 101 -21.64 -3.11 16.32
N ASP A 102 -21.37 -4.11 17.16
CA ASP A 102 -21.49 -4.06 18.62
C ASP A 102 -20.23 -3.53 19.32
N SER A 103 -19.15 -3.25 18.59
CA SER A 103 -17.89 -2.75 19.14
C SER A 103 -17.65 -1.29 18.79
N LEU A 104 -17.64 -0.43 19.81
CA LEU A 104 -17.22 0.97 19.65
C LEU A 104 -15.75 1.07 19.21
N ASP A 105 -14.88 0.19 19.70
CA ASP A 105 -13.45 0.21 19.35
C ASP A 105 -13.24 -0.02 17.85
N GLU A 106 -13.91 -1.01 17.24
CA GLU A 106 -13.82 -1.25 15.79
C GLU A 106 -14.52 -0.16 14.96
N THR A 107 -15.50 0.54 15.53
CA THR A 107 -16.11 1.71 14.90
C THR A 107 -15.12 2.87 14.78
N TYR A 108 -14.30 3.10 15.81
CA TYR A 108 -13.30 4.18 15.81
C TYR A 108 -11.98 3.81 15.12
N MET A 109 -11.50 2.58 15.33
CA MET A 109 -10.15 2.15 14.91
C MET A 109 -10.16 1.25 13.68
N GLY A 110 -11.32 0.76 13.24
CA GLY A 110 -11.45 -0.19 12.14
C GLY A 110 -11.17 -1.64 12.53
N VAL A 111 -10.95 -2.49 11.53
CA VAL A 111 -10.67 -3.92 11.73
C VAL A 111 -9.21 -4.10 12.19
N TYR A 112 -9.02 -4.59 13.42
CA TYR A 112 -7.69 -4.91 13.98
C TYR A 112 -7.67 -6.26 14.71
N GLU A 113 -6.47 -6.77 14.98
CA GLU A 113 -6.24 -7.94 15.84
C GLU A 113 -5.66 -7.53 17.20
N ASN A 114 -4.60 -6.72 17.20
CA ASN A 114 -3.92 -6.26 18.40
C ASN A 114 -3.59 -4.77 18.31
N LEU A 115 -3.83 -4.04 19.41
CA LEU A 115 -3.41 -2.65 19.58
C LEU A 115 -2.28 -2.60 20.61
N LEU A 116 -1.14 -2.01 20.23
CA LEU A 116 0.07 -2.03 21.04
C LEU A 116 0.86 -0.73 20.87
N TYR A 117 1.62 -0.39 21.91
CA TYR A 117 2.60 0.69 21.86
C TYR A 117 3.99 0.10 21.72
N ALA A 118 4.74 0.59 20.74
CA ALA A 118 6.08 0.11 20.44
C ALA A 118 7.05 1.28 20.28
N ARG A 119 8.28 1.08 20.77
CA ARG A 119 9.40 2.01 20.61
C ARG A 119 10.63 1.22 20.23
N LYS A 120 11.35 1.65 19.17
CA LYS A 120 12.62 1.02 18.81
C LYS A 120 13.70 1.35 19.84
N THR A 121 14.40 0.33 20.35
CA THR A 121 15.49 0.49 21.34
C THR A 121 16.63 1.36 20.81
N LYS A 122 17.02 1.17 19.54
CA LYS A 122 17.98 2.02 18.83
C LYS A 122 17.24 2.75 17.70
N PRO A 123 16.77 3.99 17.93
CA PRO A 123 16.03 4.76 16.93
C PRO A 123 16.80 4.90 15.61
N VAL A 124 16.07 4.98 14.50
CA VAL A 124 16.68 5.32 13.19
C VAL A 124 16.89 6.83 13.13
N GLU A 125 18.13 7.27 12.96
CA GLU A 125 18.46 8.69 12.89
C GLU A 125 17.79 9.38 11.70
N GLY A 126 17.10 10.50 11.97
CA GLY A 126 16.36 11.27 10.97
C GLY A 126 14.99 10.69 10.58
N ALA A 127 14.49 9.67 11.28
CA ALA A 127 13.09 9.26 11.18
C ALA A 127 12.17 10.22 11.97
N GLN A 128 10.88 10.27 11.62
CA GLN A 128 9.89 11.13 12.29
C GLN A 128 9.71 10.80 13.78
N TRP A 129 9.79 9.51 14.11
CA TRP A 129 9.69 8.98 15.46
C TRP A 129 10.88 8.03 15.71
N THR A 130 10.64 6.80 16.15
CA THR A 130 11.71 5.82 16.35
C THR A 130 12.06 4.99 15.11
N GLY A 131 11.33 5.19 14.00
CA GLY A 131 11.61 4.53 12.71
C GLY A 131 11.10 3.11 12.60
N ILE A 132 9.96 2.79 13.24
CA ILE A 132 9.33 1.46 13.19
C ILE A 132 9.03 1.06 11.74
N VAL A 133 8.33 1.93 10.98
CA VAL A 133 7.95 1.63 9.59
C VAL A 133 9.17 1.38 8.68
N THR A 134 10.21 2.21 8.78
CA THR A 134 11.45 2.01 8.02
C THR A 134 12.13 0.70 8.38
N THR A 135 12.15 0.33 9.67
CA THR A 135 12.76 -0.92 10.13
C THR A 135 12.01 -2.13 9.61
N ILE A 136 10.67 -2.14 9.70
CA ILE A 136 9.85 -3.25 9.18
C ILE A 136 10.08 -3.42 7.68
N ALA A 137 10.05 -2.34 6.90
CA ALA A 137 10.26 -2.40 5.46
C ALA A 137 11.66 -2.94 5.08
N VAL A 138 12.70 -2.52 5.80
CA VAL A 138 14.08 -3.00 5.59
C VAL A 138 14.21 -4.48 5.95
N GLU A 139 13.66 -4.91 7.08
CA GLU A 139 13.75 -6.30 7.52
C GLU A 139 12.93 -7.24 6.60
N MET A 140 11.78 -6.78 6.08
CA MET A 140 11.02 -7.55 5.08
C MET A 140 11.77 -7.72 3.76
N LEU A 141 12.52 -6.70 3.31
CA LEU A 141 13.38 -6.81 2.12
C LEU A 141 14.55 -7.77 2.38
N LYS A 142 15.24 -7.64 3.53
CA LYS A 142 16.36 -8.54 3.89
C LYS A 142 15.92 -9.99 4.06
N ALA A 143 14.74 -10.21 4.65
CA ALA A 143 14.17 -11.54 4.82
C ALA A 143 13.62 -12.13 3.51
N GLY A 144 13.63 -11.38 2.41
CA GLY A 144 13.09 -11.82 1.12
C GLY A 144 11.57 -12.02 1.13
N MET A 145 10.85 -11.45 2.10
CA MET A 145 9.38 -11.49 2.13
C MET A 145 8.78 -10.61 1.04
N VAL A 146 9.50 -9.56 0.65
CA VAL A 146 9.15 -8.62 -0.42
C VAL A 146 10.39 -8.37 -1.26
N GLU A 147 10.17 -8.09 -2.55
CA GLU A 147 11.24 -7.76 -3.50
C GLU A 147 11.40 -6.25 -3.70
N ALA A 148 10.35 -5.48 -3.40
CA ALA A 148 10.38 -4.03 -3.51
C ALA A 148 9.42 -3.37 -2.51
N VAL A 149 9.72 -2.13 -2.15
CA VAL A 149 8.92 -1.28 -1.28
C VAL A 149 8.69 0.05 -1.99
N ILE A 150 7.44 0.40 -2.25
CA ILE A 150 7.08 1.76 -2.68
C ILE A 150 7.22 2.65 -1.46
N CYS A 151 8.00 3.72 -1.56
CA CYS A 151 8.20 4.68 -0.47
C CYS A 151 8.35 6.10 -1.02
N VAL A 152 8.28 7.10 -0.14
CA VAL A 152 8.43 8.51 -0.52
C VAL A 152 9.77 9.03 -0.03
N GLN A 153 10.62 9.42 -0.97
CA GLN A 153 11.88 10.14 -0.72
C GLN A 153 11.65 11.64 -0.86
N SER A 154 12.62 12.46 -0.43
CA SER A 154 12.66 13.88 -0.79
C SER A 154 13.23 14.06 -2.19
N ASP A 155 12.80 15.11 -2.89
CA ASP A 155 13.49 15.57 -4.08
C ASP A 155 14.88 16.13 -3.71
N PRO A 156 15.94 15.87 -4.51
CA PRO A 156 17.28 16.45 -4.28
C PRO A 156 17.30 17.98 -4.26
N GLU A 157 16.42 18.63 -5.04
CA GLU A 157 16.38 20.08 -5.21
C GLU A 157 15.36 20.75 -4.26
N ASP A 158 14.31 20.03 -3.82
CA ASP A 158 13.35 20.48 -2.81
C ASP A 158 13.15 19.40 -1.74
N ARG A 159 13.76 19.62 -0.56
CA ARG A 159 13.62 18.74 0.61
C ARG A 159 12.17 18.48 1.01
N PHE A 160 11.26 19.41 0.76
CA PHE A 160 9.84 19.29 1.13
C PHE A 160 8.97 18.70 0.02
N ALA A 161 9.51 18.50 -1.19
CA ALA A 161 8.80 17.86 -2.28
C ALA A 161 8.85 16.33 -2.14
N PRO A 162 7.69 15.65 -2.04
CA PRO A 162 7.65 14.20 -1.97
C PRO A 162 7.93 13.59 -3.35
N ARG A 163 8.88 12.66 -3.41
CA ARG A 163 9.24 11.88 -4.59
C ARG A 163 8.92 10.40 -4.36
N PRO A 164 7.83 9.85 -4.92
CA PRO A 164 7.53 8.43 -4.86
C PRO A 164 8.60 7.60 -5.60
N VAL A 165 9.15 6.58 -4.94
CA VAL A 165 10.20 5.70 -5.48
C VAL A 165 9.88 4.24 -5.15
N LEU A 166 10.13 3.35 -6.12
CA LEU A 166 10.12 1.91 -5.91
C LEU A 166 11.49 1.46 -5.42
N ALA A 167 11.66 1.38 -4.10
CA ALA A 167 12.90 0.98 -3.46
C ALA A 167 13.10 -0.53 -3.50
N ARG A 168 14.30 -0.97 -3.86
CA ARG A 168 14.71 -2.39 -3.87
C ARG A 168 15.86 -2.68 -2.92
N THR A 169 16.54 -1.64 -2.44
CA THR A 169 17.65 -1.77 -1.51
C THR A 169 17.27 -1.21 -0.13
N PRO A 170 17.85 -1.73 0.97
CA PRO A 170 17.68 -1.16 2.30
C PRO A 170 18.03 0.33 2.36
N GLU A 171 19.07 0.74 1.63
CA GLU A 171 19.56 2.12 1.60
C GLU A 171 18.51 3.06 1.00
N GLU A 172 17.85 2.66 -0.09
CA GLU A 172 16.75 3.42 -0.71
C GLU A 172 15.54 3.56 0.24
N VAL A 173 15.23 2.52 1.02
CA VAL A 173 14.14 2.55 2.00
C VAL A 173 14.49 3.45 3.19
N ILE A 174 15.75 3.47 3.62
CA ILE A 174 16.26 4.33 4.69
C ILE A 174 16.32 5.79 4.22
N ALA A 175 16.64 6.05 2.96
CA ALA A 175 16.60 7.40 2.37
C ALA A 175 15.17 7.99 2.42
N ALA A 176 14.15 7.14 2.30
CA ALA A 176 12.74 7.50 2.47
C ALA A 176 12.29 7.56 3.94
N LYS A 177 13.13 8.10 4.84
CA LYS A 177 12.81 8.27 6.27
C LYS A 177 12.06 9.58 6.51
N GLY A 178 11.12 9.56 7.46
CA GLY A 178 10.35 10.74 7.86
C GLY A 178 8.91 10.75 7.33
N SER A 179 8.20 11.84 7.59
CA SER A 179 6.87 12.14 7.05
C SER A 179 6.92 13.46 6.29
N TRP A 180 6.08 13.58 5.27
CA TRP A 180 6.06 14.74 4.36
C TRP A 180 4.75 15.50 4.52
N CYS A 181 4.81 16.83 4.58
CA CYS A 181 3.63 17.67 4.76
C CYS A 181 2.80 17.85 3.48
N LYS A 182 3.36 17.53 2.31
CA LYS A 182 2.67 17.58 1.01
C LYS A 182 2.16 16.18 0.65
N ALA A 183 0.96 16.11 0.05
CA ALA A 183 0.37 14.86 -0.38
C ALA A 183 1.27 14.14 -1.40
N PRO A 184 1.76 12.93 -1.10
CA PRO A 184 2.61 12.19 -2.03
C PRO A 184 1.75 11.45 -3.05
N SER A 185 2.12 11.55 -4.33
CA SER A 185 1.53 10.75 -5.41
C SER A 185 2.05 9.31 -5.39
N LEU A 186 1.84 8.60 -4.28
CA LEU A 186 2.37 7.26 -4.02
C LEU A 186 2.14 6.26 -5.16
N LEU A 187 0.94 6.29 -5.75
CA LEU A 187 0.58 5.39 -6.84
C LEU A 187 1.32 5.70 -8.15
N ARG A 188 2.00 6.85 -8.26
CA ARG A 188 2.93 7.14 -9.35
C ARG A 188 4.18 6.27 -9.28
N GLY A 189 4.64 5.89 -8.08
CA GLY A 189 5.74 4.94 -7.88
C GLY A 189 5.42 3.54 -8.41
N TRP A 190 4.16 3.29 -8.74
CA TRP A 190 3.64 2.05 -9.30
C TRP A 190 3.59 2.11 -10.85
N LEU A 191 4.71 2.52 -11.46
CA LEU A 191 4.93 2.42 -12.90
C LEU A 191 5.54 1.04 -13.25
N PRO A 192 5.17 0.43 -14.39
CA PRO A 192 5.09 -1.02 -14.55
C PRO A 192 6.07 -1.49 -15.62
N SER A 193 7.35 -1.47 -15.29
CA SER A 193 8.29 -2.40 -15.92
C SER A 193 8.23 -3.79 -15.27
N SER A 194 7.26 -4.05 -14.38
CA SER A 194 7.55 -4.84 -13.22
C SER A 194 6.36 -5.74 -12.83
N SER A 195 6.60 -7.04 -12.90
CA SER A 195 5.70 -8.17 -12.58
C SER A 195 5.36 -8.25 -11.08
N PHE A 196 4.90 -7.16 -10.47
CA PHE A 196 4.67 -7.08 -9.02
C PHE A 196 3.19 -6.92 -8.66
N LYS A 197 2.79 -7.63 -7.62
CA LYS A 197 1.54 -7.46 -6.89
C LYS A 197 1.85 -6.77 -5.55
N ILE A 198 0.96 -5.88 -5.13
CA ILE A 198 1.00 -5.35 -3.76
C ILE A 198 0.57 -6.50 -2.85
N SER A 199 1.50 -6.99 -2.01
CA SER A 199 1.23 -8.05 -1.03
C SER A 199 0.75 -7.50 0.30
N GLY A 200 0.99 -6.21 0.56
CA GLY A 200 0.55 -5.51 1.75
C GLY A 200 0.93 -4.04 1.73
N ALA A 201 0.49 -3.29 2.74
CA ALA A 201 0.87 -1.89 2.90
C ALA A 201 1.10 -1.61 4.38
N ILE A 202 2.10 -0.77 4.68
CA ILE A 202 2.38 -0.30 6.04
C ILE A 202 1.95 1.16 6.08
N PHE A 203 0.72 1.38 6.53
CA PHE A 203 0.10 2.70 6.59
C PHE A 203 0.55 3.45 7.85
N GLU A 204 1.61 4.24 7.70
CA GLU A 204 1.92 5.37 8.59
C GLU A 204 2.94 6.34 7.98
N SER A 205 3.66 5.95 6.93
CA SER A 205 4.65 6.81 6.23
C SER A 205 4.60 6.72 4.70
N GLY A 206 3.46 6.27 4.16
CA GLY A 206 3.32 6.09 2.70
C GLY A 206 4.24 5.01 2.14
N LYS A 207 4.34 3.85 2.82
CA LYS A 207 5.10 2.71 2.29
C LYS A 207 4.17 1.56 1.92
N ALA A 208 4.27 1.08 0.69
CA ALA A 208 3.54 -0.11 0.23
C ALA A 208 4.53 -1.23 -0.12
N LEU A 209 4.20 -2.46 0.27
CA LEU A 209 5.04 -3.63 0.12
C LEU A 209 4.66 -4.40 -1.15
N CYS A 210 5.66 -4.79 -1.94
CA CYS A 210 5.45 -5.42 -3.24
C CYS A 210 6.18 -6.77 -3.34
N THR A 211 5.46 -7.80 -3.81
CA THR A 211 6.01 -9.12 -4.16
C THR A 211 5.83 -9.39 -5.64
N ARG A 212 6.71 -10.18 -6.24
CA ARG A 212 6.57 -10.59 -7.65
C ARG A 212 5.45 -11.63 -7.81
N TYR A 213 4.92 -11.75 -9.03
CA TYR A 213 4.07 -12.88 -9.46
C TYR A 213 4.80 -14.22 -9.36
#